data_AF-A0A4V2YL72-F1
#
_entry.id   AF-A0A4V2YL72-F1
#
_cell.length_a   1.000
_cell.length_b   1.000
_cell.length_c   1.000
_cell.angle_alpha   90.00
_cell.angle_beta   90.00
_cell.angle_gamma   90.00
#
_symmetry.space_group_name_H-M   'P 1'
#
loop_
_entity.id
_entity.type
_entity.pdbx_description
1 polymer ?
#
loop_
_entity_poly.entity_id
_entity_poly.type
_entity_poly.pdbx_seq_one_letter_code
_entity_poly.pdbx_strand_id
1 'polypeptide(L)'
;MMMKTVLRAALASAVVATSAITMTTTASAGSNGCVWIGFDGDGRPVTQHQSGCVSGTYHMDLFYPGVQDSDGPYQWNGGVRRTTWNRFPAKGTKVCAQVWRHKSDGSFESGGLPCETR
;
A
#
# COMPACT_ATOMS: atom_id res chain seq x y z
N MET A 1 -53.32 -45.17 37.37
CA MET A 1 -53.54 -44.08 36.38
C MET A 1 -52.44 -43.05 36.58
N MET A 2 -51.61 -42.57 35.65
CA MET A 2 -51.38 -42.65 34.19
C MET A 2 -49.83 -42.68 34.03
N MET A 3 -49.16 -43.56 33.29
CA MET A 3 -49.08 -43.79 31.83
C MET A 3 -48.15 -42.81 31.07
N LYS A 4 -46.95 -43.32 30.73
CA LYS A 4 -46.06 -43.06 29.54
C LYS A 4 -45.55 -41.60 29.34
N THR A 5 -44.31 -41.34 28.92
CA THR A 5 -43.79 -41.69 27.59
C THR A 5 -42.30 -41.29 27.50
N VAL A 6 -41.47 -42.13 26.88
CA VAL A 6 -40.10 -41.82 26.45
C VAL A 6 -40.15 -41.07 25.12
N LEU A 7 -39.46 -39.93 24.96
CA LEU A 7 -39.20 -39.34 23.65
C LEU A 7 -37.72 -39.00 23.46
N ARG A 8 -37.09 -39.70 22.50
CA ARG A 8 -35.87 -39.30 21.81
C ARG A 8 -36.25 -38.34 20.66
N ALA A 9 -35.52 -37.24 20.51
CA ALA A 9 -35.40 -36.46 19.27
C ALA A 9 -34.02 -35.78 19.33
N ALA A 10 -32.99 -36.20 18.58
CA ALA A 10 -32.76 -36.16 17.12
C ALA A 10 -32.51 -34.74 16.57
N LEU A 11 -31.24 -34.52 16.21
CA LEU A 11 -30.62 -33.64 15.20
C LEU A 11 -31.27 -32.30 14.83
N ALA A 12 -30.46 -31.24 14.93
CA ALA A 12 -30.36 -30.22 13.89
C ALA A 12 -28.96 -29.58 13.91
N SER A 13 -28.09 -30.03 12.99
CA SER A 13 -26.83 -29.36 12.68
C SER A 13 -27.14 -28.04 11.98
N ALA A 14 -27.01 -26.92 12.70
CA ALA A 14 -27.09 -25.59 12.09
C ALA A 14 -25.70 -25.22 11.54
N VAL A 15 -25.47 -25.51 10.26
CA VAL A 15 -24.34 -24.92 9.52
C VAL A 15 -24.69 -23.47 9.26
N VAL A 16 -24.13 -22.55 10.06
CA VAL A 16 -24.17 -21.13 9.74
C VAL A 16 -23.16 -20.89 8.62
N ALA A 17 -23.65 -20.84 7.39
CA ALA A 17 -22.89 -20.32 6.26
C ALA A 17 -22.79 -18.80 6.42
N THR A 18 -21.73 -18.36 7.10
CA THR A 18 -21.39 -16.93 7.15
C THR A 18 -20.85 -16.55 5.78
N SER A 19 -21.69 -15.92 4.97
CA SER A 19 -21.27 -15.20 3.76
C SER A 19 -20.30 -14.11 4.20
N ALA A 20 -19.00 -14.38 4.14
CA ALA A 20 -17.99 -13.35 4.28
C ALA A 20 -18.16 -12.40 3.10
N ILE A 21 -18.77 -11.25 3.36
CA ILE A 21 -18.71 -10.10 2.47
C ILE A 21 -17.22 -9.78 2.34
N THR A 22 -16.62 -10.13 1.21
CA THR A 22 -15.29 -9.68 0.86
C THR A 22 -15.38 -8.16 0.67
N MET A 23 -15.21 -7.42 1.76
CA MET A 23 -14.88 -6.01 1.67
C MET A 23 -13.51 -5.97 1.02
N THR A 24 -13.46 -5.69 -0.28
CA THR A 24 -12.26 -5.16 -0.91
C THR A 24 -12.00 -3.80 -0.29
N THR A 25 -11.34 -3.80 0.87
CA THR A 25 -10.64 -2.62 1.35
C THR A 25 -9.48 -2.44 0.39
N THR A 26 -9.60 -1.54 -0.59
CA THR A 26 -8.41 -0.92 -1.16
C THR A 26 -7.64 -0.34 0.01
N ALA A 27 -6.51 -0.96 0.34
CA ALA A 27 -5.62 -0.52 1.40
C ALA A 27 -5.30 0.95 1.18
N SER A 28 -5.40 1.72 2.27
CA SER A 28 -5.16 3.16 2.26
C SER A 28 -3.68 3.39 2.00
N ALA A 29 -3.37 3.75 0.76
CA ALA A 29 -2.05 4.14 0.28
C ALA A 29 -1.13 4.70 1.36
N GLY A 30 0.07 4.14 1.47
CA GLY A 30 1.11 4.64 2.36
C GLY A 30 1.46 6.10 2.05
N SER A 31 1.38 6.97 3.05
CA SER A 31 1.79 8.37 2.94
C SER A 31 2.45 8.88 4.21
N ASN A 32 3.37 9.82 4.06
CA ASN A 32 4.04 10.50 5.18
C ASN A 32 4.07 12.04 5.03
N GLY A 33 3.20 12.59 4.18
CA GLY A 33 3.11 14.04 3.92
C GLY A 33 4.08 14.57 2.87
N CYS A 34 5.29 14.02 2.74
CA CYS A 34 6.22 14.34 1.66
C CYS A 34 6.06 13.40 0.46
N VAL A 35 5.70 12.15 0.71
CA VAL A 35 5.57 11.15 -0.34
C VAL A 35 4.36 10.26 -0.10
N TRP A 36 3.78 9.78 -1.19
CA TRP A 36 2.65 8.87 -1.22
C TRP A 36 2.97 7.74 -2.19
N ILE A 37 2.57 6.52 -1.87
CA ILE A 37 2.65 5.36 -2.75
C ILE A 37 1.30 4.62 -2.77
N GLY A 38 0.90 4.19 -3.97
CA GLY A 38 -0.22 3.28 -4.16
C GLY A 38 -0.07 2.54 -5.49
N PHE A 39 -1.19 2.03 -6.00
CA PHE A 39 -1.24 1.32 -7.26
C PHE A 39 -2.30 1.91 -8.18
N ASP A 40 -2.07 1.89 -9.48
CA ASP A 40 -3.13 2.20 -10.46
C ASP A 40 -4.07 0.99 -10.68
N GLY A 41 -5.05 1.15 -11.57
CA GLY A 41 -6.04 0.10 -11.87
C GLY A 41 -5.44 -1.18 -12.44
N ASP A 42 -4.25 -1.12 -13.04
CA ASP A 42 -3.53 -2.28 -13.57
C ASP A 42 -2.58 -2.90 -12.51
N GLY A 43 -2.46 -2.26 -11.35
CA GLY A 43 -1.58 -2.66 -10.26
C GLY A 43 -0.12 -2.24 -10.48
N ARG A 44 0.14 -1.22 -11.30
CA ARG A 44 1.47 -0.61 -11.38
C ARG A 44 1.69 0.28 -10.17
N PRO A 45 2.88 0.27 -9.55
CA PRO A 45 3.20 1.22 -8.49
C PRO A 45 3.09 2.65 -9.02
N VAL A 46 2.45 3.50 -8.24
CA VAL A 46 2.35 4.93 -8.48
C VAL A 46 2.88 5.62 -7.24
N THR A 47 3.80 6.55 -7.44
CA THR A 47 4.29 7.40 -6.37
C THR A 47 3.94 8.85 -6.62
N GLN A 48 3.81 9.62 -5.56
CA GLN A 48 3.60 11.07 -5.63
C GLN A 48 4.49 11.77 -4.62
N HIS A 49 5.30 12.73 -5.09
CA HIS A 49 5.94 13.73 -4.23
C HIS A 49 4.89 14.80 -3.91
N GLN A 50 4.58 14.95 -2.63
CA GLN A 50 3.55 15.79 -2.04
C GLN A 50 4.13 17.09 -1.46
N SER A 51 3.26 18.05 -1.14
CA SER A 51 3.62 19.39 -0.66
C SER A 51 4.25 19.45 0.73
N GLY A 52 4.32 18.34 1.49
CA GLY A 52 4.92 18.32 2.83
C GLY A 52 6.45 18.35 2.84
N CYS A 53 7.10 18.33 1.67
CA CYS A 53 8.55 18.52 1.54
C CYS A 53 8.92 19.98 1.24
N VAL A 54 10.20 20.33 1.43
CA VAL A 54 10.75 21.63 1.04
C VAL A 54 11.18 21.62 -0.43
N SER A 55 11.17 22.77 -1.11
CA SER A 55 11.67 22.85 -2.49
C SER A 55 13.15 22.44 -2.58
N GLY A 56 13.54 21.79 -3.68
CA GLY A 56 14.93 21.40 -3.95
C GLY A 56 15.08 20.30 -4.98
N THR A 57 16.29 19.76 -5.08
CA THR A 57 16.60 18.60 -5.91
C THR A 57 16.29 17.31 -5.15
N TYR A 58 15.59 16.39 -5.79
CA TYR A 58 15.20 15.10 -5.21
C TYR A 58 15.42 13.96 -6.19
N HIS A 59 15.40 12.74 -5.69
CA HIS A 59 15.04 11.55 -6.48
C HIS A 59 14.11 10.68 -5.64
N MET A 60 13.40 9.76 -6.29
CA MET A 60 12.59 8.74 -5.64
C MET A 60 13.08 7.35 -6.03
N ASP A 61 13.06 6.47 -5.04
CA ASP A 61 13.35 5.06 -5.21
C ASP A 61 12.10 4.23 -4.90
N LEU A 62 11.97 3.11 -5.60
CA LEU A 62 10.94 2.09 -5.39
C LEU A 62 11.59 0.78 -4.96
N PHE A 63 11.11 0.19 -3.86
CA PHE A 63 11.66 -1.02 -3.27
C PHE A 63 10.59 -2.09 -3.07
N TYR A 64 10.87 -3.30 -3.51
CA TYR A 64 10.13 -4.52 -3.14
C TYR A 64 11.04 -5.74 -3.41
N PRO A 65 10.68 -6.96 -2.96
CA PRO A 65 11.57 -8.11 -3.11
C PRO A 65 12.10 -8.29 -4.54
N GLY A 66 13.43 -8.21 -4.68
CA GLY A 66 14.13 -8.36 -5.97
C GLY A 66 14.12 -7.12 -6.88
N VAL A 67 13.56 -5.99 -6.44
CA VAL A 67 13.52 -4.76 -7.24
C VAL A 67 13.90 -3.53 -6.41
N GLN A 68 14.83 -2.76 -6.97
CA GLN A 68 15.20 -1.43 -6.55
C GLN A 68 15.33 -0.58 -7.81
N ASP A 69 14.39 0.34 -8.03
CA ASP A 69 14.43 1.27 -9.15
C ASP A 69 14.51 2.71 -8.63
N SER A 70 15.07 3.61 -9.44
CA SER A 70 15.14 5.04 -9.14
C SER A 70 14.62 5.85 -10.33
N ASP A 71 13.90 6.94 -10.07
CA ASP A 71 13.41 7.85 -11.12
C ASP A 71 14.45 8.91 -11.55
N GLY A 72 15.63 8.88 -10.93
CA GLY A 72 16.70 9.82 -11.18
C GLY A 72 16.44 11.20 -10.58
N PRO A 73 17.45 12.10 -10.62
CA PRO A 73 17.32 13.41 -10.02
C PRO A 73 16.31 14.30 -10.77
N TYR A 74 15.49 15.02 -10.02
CA TYR A 74 14.54 16.02 -10.50
C TYR A 74 14.50 17.25 -9.58
N GLN A 75 14.17 18.41 -10.15
CA GLN A 75 13.86 19.62 -9.38
C GLN A 75 12.39 19.61 -8.94
N TRP A 76 12.15 19.90 -7.68
CA TRP A 76 10.81 20.01 -7.10
C TRP A 76 10.63 21.37 -6.44
N ASN A 77 9.65 22.13 -6.93
CA ASN A 77 9.40 23.52 -6.53
C ASN A 77 8.07 23.66 -5.76
N GLY A 78 7.60 22.59 -5.12
CA GLY A 78 6.26 22.52 -4.53
C GLY A 78 5.23 21.81 -5.41
N GLY A 79 4.05 21.56 -4.84
CA GLY A 79 2.92 20.92 -5.54
C GLY A 79 2.91 19.39 -5.46
N VAL A 80 2.32 18.74 -6.46
CA VAL A 80 2.23 17.28 -6.56
C VAL A 80 2.93 16.82 -7.84
N ARG A 81 3.94 15.95 -7.70
CA ARG A 81 4.59 15.27 -8.85
C ARG A 81 4.30 13.78 -8.77
N ARG A 82 3.64 13.24 -9.79
CA ARG A 82 3.29 11.82 -9.89
C ARG A 82 4.26 11.07 -10.81
N THR A 83 4.70 9.89 -10.37
CA THR A 83 5.50 8.95 -11.16
C THR A 83 4.79 7.60 -11.20
N THR A 84 4.55 7.07 -12.40
CA THR A 84 4.05 5.70 -12.58
C THR A 84 5.21 4.81 -12.98
N TRP A 85 5.44 3.75 -12.21
CA TRP A 85 6.55 2.84 -12.42
C TRP A 85 6.14 1.74 -13.41
N ASN A 86 6.99 1.43 -14.39
CA ASN A 86 6.73 0.37 -15.36
C ASN A 86 7.02 -1.02 -14.77
N ARG A 87 6.38 -1.32 -13.63
CA ARG A 87 6.56 -2.54 -12.82
C ARG A 87 5.22 -3.12 -12.42
N PHE A 88 5.20 -4.43 -12.19
CA PHE A 88 4.01 -5.18 -11.79
C PHE A 88 4.35 -6.15 -10.66
N PRO A 89 4.44 -5.68 -9.40
CA PRO A 89 4.68 -6.54 -8.23
C PRO A 89 3.64 -7.65 -8.11
N ALA A 90 3.91 -8.81 -7.52
CA ALA A 90 2.84 -9.80 -7.34
C ALA A 90 1.76 -9.27 -6.36
N LYS A 91 0.51 -9.75 -6.45
CA LYS A 91 -0.50 -9.46 -5.41
C LYS A 91 -0.01 -9.94 -4.04
N GLY A 92 -0.27 -9.18 -2.99
CA GLY A 92 0.26 -9.37 -1.64
C GLY A 92 1.70 -8.86 -1.46
N THR A 93 2.33 -8.29 -2.49
CA THR A 93 3.70 -7.76 -2.37
C THR A 93 3.68 -6.41 -1.68
N LYS A 94 4.44 -6.28 -0.59
CA LYS A 94 4.71 -4.99 0.04
C LYS A 94 5.73 -4.20 -0.78
N VAL A 95 5.33 -3.02 -1.22
CA VAL A 95 6.13 -2.10 -2.03
C VAL A 95 6.32 -0.81 -1.26
N CYS A 96 7.54 -0.31 -1.19
CA CYS A 96 7.87 0.93 -0.51
C CYS A 96 8.43 1.95 -1.50
N ALA A 97 8.17 3.23 -1.24
CA ALA A 97 8.83 4.31 -1.97
C ALA A 97 9.62 5.17 -0.98
N GLN A 98 10.84 5.55 -1.36
CA GLN A 98 11.62 6.51 -0.61
C GLN A 98 11.87 7.73 -1.46
N VAL A 99 11.76 8.91 -0.87
CA VAL A 99 12.20 10.15 -1.50
C VAL A 99 13.47 10.63 -0.83
N TRP A 100 14.41 11.11 -1.63
CA TRP A 100 15.74 11.52 -1.20
C TRP A 100 16.01 12.94 -1.66
N ARG A 101 16.13 13.85 -0.70
CA ARG A 101 16.57 15.23 -0.93
C ARG A 101 18.07 15.26 -1.12
N HIS A 102 18.55 15.94 -2.16
CA HIS A 102 19.97 16.21 -2.33
C HIS A 102 20.34 17.45 -1.53
N LYS A 103 21.30 17.32 -0.62
CA LYS A 103 21.85 18.44 0.15
C LYS A 103 23.03 19.07 -0.60
N SER A 104 23.34 20.31 -0.25
CA SER A 104 24.46 21.06 -0.85
C SER A 104 25.83 20.44 -0.56
N ASP A 105 25.93 19.63 0.49
CA ASP A 105 27.13 18.86 0.86
C ASP A 105 27.31 17.58 0.02
N GLY A 106 26.42 17.31 -0.95
CA GLY A 106 26.44 16.13 -1.81
C GLY A 106 25.82 14.87 -1.18
N SER A 107 25.36 14.94 0.07
CA SER A 107 24.69 13.81 0.73
C SER A 107 23.17 13.85 0.56
N PHE A 108 22.52 12.75 0.93
CA PHE A 108 21.08 12.58 0.81
C PHE A 108 20.38 12.64 2.17
N GLU A 109 19.23 13.30 2.19
CA GLU A 109 18.30 13.31 3.32
C GLU A 109 17.02 12.58 2.93
N SER A 110 16.62 11.60 3.73
CA SER A 110 15.38 10.85 3.49
C SER A 110 14.17 11.72 3.80
N GLY A 111 13.28 11.92 2.84
CA GLY A 111 11.93 12.45 3.07
C GLY A 111 10.93 11.36 3.49
N GLY A 112 11.42 10.14 3.73
CA GLY A 112 10.71 9.02 4.36
C GLY A 112 10.27 7.91 3.40
N LEU A 113 9.78 6.81 3.99
CA LEU A 113 9.62 5.49 3.37
C LEU A 113 8.22 4.89 3.60
N PRO A 114 7.14 5.48 3.06
CA PRO A 114 5.84 4.82 3.09
C PRO A 114 5.84 3.56 2.22
N CYS A 115 4.96 2.63 2.58
CA CYS A 115 4.77 1.38 1.87
C CYS A 115 3.29 1.09 1.67
N GLU A 116 2.97 0.37 0.60
CA GLU A 116 1.65 -0.16 0.29
C GLU A 116 1.74 -1.60 -0.19
N THR A 117 0.71 -2.40 0.04
CA THR A 117 0.63 -3.78 -0.44
C THR A 117 -0.23 -3.86 -1.70
N ARG A 118 0.31 -4.46 -2.77
CA ARG A 118 -0.45 -4.65 -4.01
C ARG A 118 -1.59 -5.66 -3.83
#